data_AF-A0A2T7TUN3-F1
#
_entry.id   AF-A0A2T7TUN3-F1
#
_cell.length_a   1.000
_cell.length_b   1.000
_cell.length_c   1.000
_cell.angle_alpha   90.00
_cell.angle_beta   90.00
_cell.angle_gamma   90.00
#
_symmetry.space_group_name_H-M   'P 1'
#
loop_
_entity.id
_entity.type
_entity.pdbx_description
1 polymer ?
#
loop_
_entity_poly.entity_id
_entity_poly.type
_entity_poly.pdbx_seq_one_letter_code
_entity_poly.pdbx_strand_id
1 'polypeptide(L)'
;MSIVKMVELSAQSPDSWEEATRQAVERAARTLRNIRSVWVKEFEAVVENEQVTQFRVILKIAFQLEEDVSARSTGSEEILGLE
;
A
#
# COMPACT_ATOMS: atom_id res chain seq x y z
N MET A 1 -15.14 9.56 -7.53
CA MET A 1 -15.59 8.27 -6.92
C MET A 1 -14.39 7.67 -6.22
N SER A 2 -14.45 7.30 -4.94
CA SER A 2 -13.25 6.77 -4.24
C SER A 2 -13.03 5.29 -4.57
N ILE A 3 -11.99 4.99 -5.34
CA ILE A 3 -11.55 3.61 -5.62
C ILE A 3 -10.36 3.29 -4.72
N VAL A 4 -10.46 2.19 -3.98
CA VAL A 4 -9.38 1.65 -3.16
C VAL A 4 -8.84 0.40 -3.83
N LYS A 5 -7.52 0.36 -4.00
CA LYS A 5 -6.81 -0.84 -4.41
C LYS A 5 -6.19 -1.48 -3.18
N MET A 6 -6.27 -2.81 -3.13
CA MET A 6 -5.64 -3.61 -2.10
C MET A 6 -4.55 -4.48 -2.72
N VAL A 7 -3.41 -4.59 -2.04
CA VAL A 7 -2.33 -5.52 -2.40
C VAL A 7 -1.96 -6.36 -1.20
N GLU A 8 -1.60 -7.61 -1.44
CA GLU A 8 -1.14 -8.55 -0.41
C GLU A 8 0.39 -8.57 -0.40
N LEU A 9 0.98 -8.52 0.79
CA LEU A 9 2.42 -8.50 1.01
C LEU A 9 2.78 -9.52 2.11
N SER A 10 3.98 -10.07 2.01
CA SER A 10 4.62 -10.80 3.09
C SER A 10 5.82 -10.00 3.60
N ALA A 11 5.97 -9.94 4.91
CA ALA A 11 7.12 -9.33 5.57
C ALA A 11 7.54 -10.15 6.78
N GLN A 12 8.78 -9.97 7.22
CA GLN A 12 9.32 -10.71 8.35
C GLN A 12 10.27 -9.85 9.18
N SER A 13 10.38 -10.16 10.47
CA SER A 13 11.31 -9.53 11.39
C SER A 13 11.83 -10.56 12.41
N PRO A 14 13.09 -10.47 12.85
CA PRO A 14 13.58 -11.28 13.97
C PRO A 14 12.95 -10.88 15.31
N ASP A 15 12.39 -9.68 15.42
CA ASP A 15 12.01 -9.08 16.70
C ASP A 15 10.54 -9.37 17.07
N SER A 16 9.60 -9.03 16.19
CA SER A 16 8.16 -9.28 16.41
C SER A 16 7.32 -9.16 15.14
N TRP A 17 6.07 -9.62 15.18
CA TRP A 17 5.10 -9.44 14.10
C TRP A 17 4.68 -7.98 13.89
N GLU A 18 4.62 -7.17 14.96
CA GLU A 18 4.34 -5.73 14.86
C GLU A 18 5.45 -5.01 14.11
N GLU A 19 6.71 -5.40 14.35
CA GLU A 19 7.84 -4.85 13.64
C GLU A 19 7.82 -5.25 12.16
N ALA A 20 7.56 -6.52 11.85
CA ALA A 20 7.36 -6.97 10.47
C ALA A 20 6.24 -6.18 9.76
N THR A 21 5.14 -5.89 10.47
CA THR A 21 4.01 -5.11 9.94
C THR A 21 4.41 -3.65 9.66
N ARG A 22 5.12 -2.99 10.59
CA ARG A 22 5.63 -1.61 10.38
C ARG A 22 6.56 -1.53 9.17
N GLN A 23 7.50 -2.47 9.06
CA GLN A 23 8.44 -2.53 7.94
C GLN A 23 7.74 -2.73 6.59
N ALA A 24 6.71 -3.57 6.54
CA ALA A 24 5.91 -3.77 5.34
C ALA A 24 5.25 -2.48 4.86
N VAL A 25 4.65 -1.71 5.78
CA VAL A 25 4.01 -0.42 5.47
C VAL A 25 5.04 0.60 5.00
N GLU A 26 6.18 0.72 5.70
CA GLU A 26 7.25 1.65 5.32
C GLU A 26 7.79 1.33 3.92
N ARG A 27 8.05 0.06 3.64
CA ARG A 27 8.54 -0.38 2.32
C ARG A 27 7.50 -0.13 1.23
N ALA A 28 6.23 -0.39 1.49
CA ALA A 28 5.15 -0.15 0.55
C ALA A 28 4.96 1.34 0.25
N ALA A 29 5.11 2.21 1.25
CA ALA A 29 4.98 3.67 1.11
C ALA A 29 5.99 4.29 0.14
N ARG A 30 7.10 3.61 -0.15
CA ARG A 30 8.10 4.05 -1.15
C ARG A 30 7.50 4.08 -2.56
N THR A 31 6.58 3.19 -2.88
CA THR A 31 5.97 3.04 -4.22
C THR A 31 4.48 3.32 -4.27
N LEU A 32 3.77 3.13 -3.16
CA LEU A 32 2.33 3.33 -3.07
C LEU A 32 2.04 4.63 -2.31
N ARG A 33 1.28 5.52 -2.92
CA ARG A 33 0.76 6.74 -2.28
C ARG A 33 -0.61 6.47 -1.66
N ASN A 34 -1.01 7.32 -0.72
CA ASN A 34 -2.35 7.30 -0.11
C ASN A 34 -2.72 5.96 0.58
N ILE A 35 -1.77 5.32 1.27
CA ILE A 35 -2.05 4.18 2.14
C ILE A 35 -2.97 4.63 3.28
N ARG A 36 -4.07 3.89 3.50
CA ARG A 36 -5.09 4.25 4.51
C ARG A 36 -5.18 3.23 5.64
N SER A 37 -4.95 1.96 5.34
CA SER A 37 -5.03 0.89 6.32
C SER A 37 -4.21 -0.32 5.91
N VAL A 38 -3.85 -1.10 6.92
CA VAL A 38 -3.23 -2.42 6.79
C VAL A 38 -3.94 -3.36 7.76
N TRP A 39 -4.13 -4.61 7.37
CA TRP A 39 -4.53 -5.68 8.29
C TRP A 39 -3.74 -6.93 8.01
N VAL A 40 -3.37 -7.62 9.09
CA VAL A 40 -2.71 -8.92 9.02
C VAL A 40 -3.78 -9.97 8.71
N LYS A 41 -3.49 -10.82 7.72
CA LYS A 41 -4.30 -12.01 7.42
C LYS A 41 -3.82 -13.20 8.23
N GLU A 42 -2.51 -13.39 8.25
CA GLU A 42 -1.89 -14.58 8.84
C GLU A 42 -0.59 -14.20 9.55
N PHE A 43 -0.36 -14.87 10.67
CA PHE A 43 0.89 -14.82 11.43
C PHE A 43 1.60 -16.17 11.27
N GLU A 44 2.88 -16.13 10.94
CA GLU A 44 3.75 -17.29 10.82
C GLU A 44 5.00 -17.05 11.68
N ALA A 45 5.57 -18.11 12.24
CA ALA A 45 6.88 -18.07 12.88
C ALA A 45 7.79 -19.10 12.22
N VAL A 46 9.02 -18.71 11.91
CA VAL A 46 10.05 -19.64 11.43
C VAL A 46 10.72 -20.26 12.64
N VAL A 47 10.81 -21.59 12.64
CA VAL A 47 11.44 -22.36 13.72
C VAL A 47 12.66 -23.07 13.18
N GLU A 48 13.81 -22.84 13.81
CA GLU A 48 15.07 -23.52 13.54
C GLU A 48 15.65 -24.02 14.87
N ASN A 49 16.12 -25.27 14.90
CA ASN A 49 16.67 -25.89 16.11
C ASN A 49 15.74 -25.75 17.33
N GLU A 50 14.43 -25.99 17.14
CA GLU A 50 13.39 -25.87 18.17
C GLU A 50 13.20 -24.46 18.75
N GLN A 51 13.77 -23.43 18.11
CA GLN A 51 13.67 -22.03 18.52
C GLN A 51 13.05 -21.18 17.42
N VAL A 52 12.22 -20.21 17.81
CA VAL A 52 11.68 -19.22 16.86
C VAL A 52 12.79 -18.25 16.45
N THR A 53 13.06 -18.15 15.15
CA THR A 53 14.11 -17.29 14.60
C THR A 53 13.58 -16.09 13.84
N GLN A 54 12.35 -16.15 13.33
CA GLN A 54 11.71 -15.05 12.60
C GLN A 54 10.20 -15.04 12.83
N PHE A 55 9.63 -13.84 12.83
CA PHE A 55 8.21 -13.57 12.85
C PHE A 55 7.76 -13.04 11.49
N ARG A 56 6.91 -13.79 10.81
CA ARG A 56 6.39 -13.50 9.47
C ARG A 56 4.93 -13.08 9.55
N VAL A 57 4.56 -12.10 8.72
CA VAL A 57 3.18 -11.66 8.54
C VAL A 57 2.83 -11.71 7.06
N ILE A 58 1.63 -12.20 6.76
CA ILE A 58 0.96 -11.99 5.47
C ILE A 58 -0.12 -10.94 5.73
N LEU A 59 -0.06 -9.80 5.06
CA LEU A 59 -0.93 -8.66 5.29
C LEU A 59 -1.46 -8.07 3.99
N LYS A 60 -2.55 -7.32 4.09
CA LYS A 60 -3.09 -6.53 2.98
C LYS A 60 -2.97 -5.05 3.29
N ILE A 61 -2.46 -4.30 2.32
CA ILE A 61 -2.39 -2.83 2.37
C ILE A 61 -3.44 -2.26 1.42
N ALA A 62 -4.30 -1.40 1.95
CA ALA A 62 -5.27 -0.64 1.18
C ALA A 62 -4.77 0.78 0.93
N PHE A 63 -4.79 1.20 -0.33
CA PHE A 63 -4.43 2.54 -0.74
C PHE A 63 -5.43 3.09 -1.76
N GLN A 64 -5.69 4.39 -1.69
CA GLN A 64 -6.62 5.06 -2.58
C GLN A 64 -5.94 5.39 -3.91
N LEU A 65 -6.62 5.12 -5.03
CA LEU A 65 -6.15 5.50 -6.35
C LEU A 65 -6.36 7.00 -6.56
N GLU A 66 -5.37 7.65 -7.16
CA GLU A 66 -5.47 9.04 -7.60
C GLU A 66 -6.30 9.08 -8.90
N GLU A 67 -7.14 10.10 -9.05
CA GLU A 67 -7.83 10.34 -10.32
C GLU A 67 -6.83 11.01 -11.27
N ASP A 68 -6.63 10.47 -12.48
CA ASP A 68 -5.86 11.13 -13.52
C ASP A 68 -6.61 12.38 -13.99
N VAL A 69 -6.22 13.55 -13.49
CA VAL A 69 -6.86 14.84 -13.84
C VAL A 69 -6.37 15.36 -15.21
N SER A 70 -5.41 14.69 -15.84
CA SER A 70 -4.79 15.10 -17.12
C SER A 70 -5.73 15.11 -18.34
N ALA A 71 -6.94 14.57 -18.23
CA ALA A 71 -7.93 14.53 -19.32
C ALA A 71 -8.99 15.66 -19.27
N ARG A 72 -8.96 16.60 -18.31
CA ARG A 72 -10.03 17.61 -18.14
C ARG A 72 -9.67 19.05 -18.53
N SER A 73 -8.53 19.32 -19.16
CA SER A 73 -8.11 20.71 -19.48
C SER A 73 -7.81 20.96 -20.97
N THR A 74 -8.68 20.52 -21.88
CA THR A 74 -8.63 21.03 -23.26
C THR A 74 -10.04 21.15 -23.82
N GLY A 75 -10.54 22.38 -23.91
CA GLY A 75 -11.72 22.70 -24.72
C GLY A 75 -12.79 23.51 -23.99
N SER A 76 -12.56 24.81 -23.78
CA SER A 76 -13.66 25.80 -23.75
C SER A 76 -13.26 27.28 -23.85
N GLU A 77 -11.99 27.68 -23.98
CA GLU A 77 -11.63 29.12 -24.02
C GLU A 77 -11.28 29.70 -25.41
N GLU A 78 -11.55 29.02 -26.52
CA GLU A 78 -11.16 29.51 -27.86
C GLU A 78 -12.32 30.03 -28.75
N ILE A 79 -13.53 30.31 -28.23
CA ILE A 79 -14.68 30.73 -29.07
C ILE A 79 -15.31 32.08 -28.67
N LEU A 80 -14.51 33.10 -28.35
CA LEU A 80 -15.02 34.49 -28.34
C LEU A 80 -14.04 35.49 -28.96
N GLY A 81 -13.46 35.11 -30.10
CA GLY A 81 -12.64 35.98 -30.94
C GLY A 81 -13.09 35.91 -32.41
N LEU A 82 -14.34 36.27 -32.70
CA LEU A 82 -14.77 36.62 -34.05
C LEU A 82 -15.67 37.86 -33.98
N GLU A 83 -15.15 38.93 -34.59
CA GLU A 83 -15.73 40.23 -34.97
C GLU A 83 -16.03 41.26 -33.87
#